data_AF-A0AAN9Y7G1-F1
#
_entry.id   AF-A0AAN9Y7G1-F1
#
_cell.length_a   1.000
_cell.length_b   1.000
_cell.length_c   1.000
_cell.angle_alpha   90.00
_cell.angle_beta   90.00
_cell.angle_gamma   90.00
#
_symmetry.space_group_name_H-M   'P 1'
#
loop_
_entity.id
_entity.type
_entity.pdbx_description
1 polymer ?
#
loop_
_entity_poly.entity_id
_entity_poly.type
_entity_poly.pdbx_seq_one_letter_code
_entity_poly.pdbx_strand_id
1 'polypeptide(L)'
;MESELERRVFESIKGFPNGVSDKDLSKEFPQTSVTDRVKAVNSLLQKARVGIYKLPGGKIIYKVNVASAPDSLKTADNEEKIIYRIIEEAANKGIWIRDIRSRSNLLPKQLDKVLRSLENNKMIKSVKTVNASKKKVYMLYNLEPDSSLTGGAWYSDQEFESDFVDKLNQYCYKFLLLKKSNNSDLICDSVFIHNKLYATATEVCDFINNLGISNVKLSEGDIKQILTTLLYDGKVDKKLCSGGVVKYKAVESPLLAPGFVRQPCGICPVSK
;
A
#
# COMPACT_ATOMS: atom_id res chain seq x y z
N MET A 1 25.51 -12.25 31.97
CA MET A 1 26.42 -13.17 31.26
C MET A 1 25.60 -14.38 30.84
N GLU A 2 25.40 -14.60 29.54
CA GLU A 2 24.83 -15.86 29.05
C GLU A 2 25.81 -16.99 29.41
N SER A 3 25.27 -18.05 30.01
CA SER A 3 26.06 -19.26 30.24
C SER A 3 26.37 -19.88 28.87
N GLU A 4 27.63 -20.26 28.63
CA GLU A 4 28.08 -20.94 27.40
C GLU A 4 27.20 -22.18 27.09
N LEU A 5 26.66 -22.83 28.13
CA LEU A 5 25.74 -23.95 28.01
C LEU A 5 24.38 -23.52 27.44
N GLU A 6 23.84 -22.36 27.81
CA GLU A 6 22.57 -21.85 27.28
C GLU A 6 22.68 -21.59 25.78
N ARG A 7 23.81 -21.04 25.32
CA ARG A 7 24.03 -20.73 23.90
C ARG A 7 24.11 -22.00 23.06
N ARG A 8 24.85 -23.01 23.53
CA ARG A 8 24.97 -24.31 22.86
C ARG A 8 23.65 -25.07 22.80
N VAL A 9 22.90 -25.09 23.91
CA VAL A 9 21.57 -25.72 23.93
C VAL A 9 20.61 -25.00 22.97
N PHE A 10 20.68 -23.67 22.89
CA PHE A 10 19.85 -22.92 21.95
C PHE A 10 20.21 -23.20 20.48
N GLU A 11 21.50 -23.29 20.15
CA GLU A 11 21.98 -23.66 18.80
C GLU A 11 21.51 -25.06 18.40
N SER A 12 21.57 -26.05 19.30
CA SER A 12 21.03 -27.40 19.06
C SER A 12 19.52 -27.36 18.77
N ILE A 13 18.72 -26.65 19.56
CA ILE A 13 17.27 -26.56 19.35
C ILE A 13 16.94 -25.85 18.02
N LYS A 14 17.78 -24.88 17.60
CA LYS A 14 17.66 -24.22 16.30
C LYS A 14 17.95 -25.15 15.12
N GLY A 15 18.83 -26.14 15.29
CA GLY A 15 19.18 -27.12 14.27
C GLY A 15 18.05 -28.10 13.91
N PHE A 16 17.06 -28.29 14.79
CA PHE A 16 15.97 -29.24 14.60
C PHE A 16 14.61 -28.53 14.44
N PRO A 17 14.11 -28.31 13.21
CA PRO A 17 12.87 -27.57 12.95
C PRO A 17 11.59 -28.28 13.47
N ASN A 18 11.65 -29.60 13.65
CA ASN A 18 10.54 -30.42 14.17
C ASN A 18 10.49 -30.49 15.71
N GLY A 19 11.41 -29.81 16.39
CA GLY A 19 11.54 -29.82 17.85
C GLY A 19 12.46 -30.92 18.37
N VAL A 20 13.06 -30.69 19.52
CA VAL A 20 14.04 -31.59 20.17
C VAL A 20 13.42 -32.19 21.42
N SER A 21 13.57 -33.50 21.64
CA SER A 21 13.15 -34.13 22.89
C SER A 21 14.27 -34.10 23.93
N ASP A 22 13.93 -34.26 25.22
CA ASP A 22 14.93 -34.36 26.30
C ASP A 22 15.94 -35.50 26.08
N LYS A 23 15.52 -36.59 25.42
CA LYS A 23 16.39 -37.72 25.05
C LYS A 23 17.41 -37.36 23.99
N ASP A 24 17.06 -36.45 23.07
CA ASP A 24 17.96 -36.02 22.00
C ASP A 24 18.95 -34.97 22.53
N LEU A 25 18.51 -34.06 23.41
CA LEU A 25 19.40 -33.18 24.16
C LEU A 25 20.37 -33.96 25.04
N SER A 26 19.94 -35.09 25.62
CA SER A 26 20.84 -35.93 26.41
C SER A 26 21.88 -36.68 25.58
N LYS A 27 21.63 -36.89 24.28
CA LYS A 27 22.58 -37.54 23.36
C LYS A 27 23.62 -36.56 22.81
N GLU A 28 23.22 -35.32 22.53
CA GLU A 28 24.16 -34.28 22.06
C GLU A 28 25.09 -33.77 23.17
N PHE A 29 24.63 -33.78 24.43
CA PHE A 29 25.41 -33.30 25.57
C PHE A 29 25.62 -34.39 26.64
N PRO A 30 26.41 -35.45 26.36
CA PRO A 30 26.71 -36.51 27.33
C PRO A 30 27.64 -36.03 28.46
N GLN A 31 28.39 -34.93 28.24
CA GLN A 31 29.39 -34.39 29.17
C GLN A 31 28.83 -33.42 30.22
N THR A 32 27.53 -33.10 30.18
CA THR A 32 26.91 -32.11 31.07
C THR A 32 25.88 -32.77 31.97
N SER A 33 25.90 -32.42 33.26
CA SER A 33 24.97 -32.98 34.24
C SER A 33 23.51 -32.71 33.83
N VAL A 34 22.63 -33.69 34.09
CA VAL A 34 21.19 -33.58 33.77
C VAL A 34 20.58 -32.33 34.43
N THR A 35 21.03 -32.01 35.64
CA THR A 35 20.63 -30.83 36.41
C THR A 35 21.00 -29.51 35.75
N ASP A 36 22.20 -29.40 35.17
CA ASP A 36 22.65 -28.15 34.54
C ASP A 36 21.98 -27.93 33.19
N ARG A 37 21.68 -29.02 32.46
CA ARG A 37 20.88 -28.94 31.23
C ARG A 37 19.45 -28.48 31.50
N VAL A 38 18.79 -29.04 32.51
CA VAL A 38 17.43 -28.63 32.90
C VAL A 38 17.42 -27.17 33.38
N LYS A 39 18.45 -26.72 34.11
CA LYS A 39 18.60 -25.30 34.48
C LYS A 39 18.77 -24.40 33.26
N ALA A 40 19.59 -24.80 32.29
CA ALA A 40 19.80 -24.05 31.05
C ALA A 40 18.50 -23.98 30.21
N VAL A 41 17.78 -25.09 30.07
CA VAL A 41 16.47 -25.12 29.39
C VAL A 41 15.45 -24.25 30.13
N ASN A 42 15.35 -24.36 31.46
CA ASN A 42 14.45 -23.52 32.25
C ASN A 42 14.78 -22.02 32.11
N SER A 43 16.07 -21.66 32.06
CA SER A 43 16.51 -20.28 31.77
C SER A 43 16.10 -19.83 30.37
N LEU A 44 16.24 -20.69 29.35
CA LEU A 44 15.80 -20.41 27.96
C LEU A 44 14.28 -20.29 27.82
N LEU A 45 13.52 -21.06 28.61
CA LEU A 45 12.07 -20.97 28.72
C LEU A 45 11.63 -19.66 29.39
N GLN A 46 12.29 -19.27 30.48
CA GLN A 46 12.08 -17.97 31.14
C GLN A 46 12.40 -16.80 30.20
N LYS A 47 13.44 -16.94 29.37
CA LYS A 47 13.80 -15.96 28.33
C LYS A 47 12.87 -15.99 27.11
N ALA A 48 11.89 -16.89 27.06
CA ALA A 48 10.92 -17.09 25.98
C ALA A 48 11.55 -17.36 24.59
N ARG A 49 12.82 -17.78 24.54
CA ARG A 49 13.51 -18.14 23.28
C ARG A 49 13.11 -19.52 22.77
N VAL A 50 12.67 -20.39 23.67
CA VAL A 50 12.24 -21.76 23.41
C VAL A 50 10.83 -21.94 23.99
N GLY A 51 9.97 -22.69 23.30
CA GLY A 51 8.64 -23.08 23.77
C GLY A 51 8.54 -24.59 24.00
N ILE A 52 7.71 -24.99 24.98
CA ILE A 52 7.40 -26.39 25.25
C ILE A 52 6.12 -26.77 24.51
N TYR A 53 6.17 -27.82 23.71
CA TYR A 53 5.02 -28.38 23.00
C TYR A 53 4.80 -29.84 23.40
N LYS A 54 3.54 -30.24 23.59
CA LYS A 54 3.15 -31.62 23.89
C LYS A 54 2.60 -32.24 22.62
N LEU A 55 3.22 -33.33 22.16
CA LEU A 55 2.71 -34.13 21.05
C LEU A 55 1.64 -35.11 21.54
N PRO A 56 0.70 -35.54 20.67
CA PRO A 56 -0.25 -36.60 20.99
C PRO A 56 0.52 -37.89 21.29
N GLY A 57 0.46 -38.34 22.55
CA GLY A 57 1.30 -39.41 23.10
C GLY A 57 2.13 -39.01 24.33
N GLY A 58 1.96 -37.80 24.85
CA GLY A 58 2.57 -37.36 26.12
C GLY A 58 4.06 -37.03 26.04
N LYS A 59 4.65 -37.06 24.84
CA LYS A 59 6.05 -36.67 24.61
C LYS A 59 6.18 -35.15 24.55
N ILE A 60 7.13 -34.63 25.32
CA ILE A 60 7.46 -33.21 25.40
C ILE A 60 8.57 -32.91 24.39
N ILE A 61 8.35 -31.90 23.54
CA ILE A 61 9.34 -31.40 22.59
C ILE A 61 9.58 -29.90 22.81
N TYR A 62 10.83 -29.49 22.64
CA TYR A 62 11.28 -28.11 22.71
C TYR A 62 11.43 -27.56 21.29
N LYS A 63 10.78 -26.43 20.98
CA LYS A 63 10.89 -25.78 19.67
C LYS A 63 11.29 -24.32 19.85
N VAL A 64 12.20 -23.84 19.01
CA VAL A 64 12.53 -22.41 18.97
C VAL A 64 11.27 -21.62 18.62
N ASN A 65 11.01 -20.55 19.37
CA ASN A 65 9.93 -19.63 19.02
C ASN A 65 10.40 -18.79 17.82
N VAL A 66 10.06 -19.24 16.60
CA VAL A 66 10.44 -18.58 15.33
C VAL A 66 9.72 -17.23 15.16
N ALA A 67 8.75 -16.92 16.00
CA ALA A 67 8.24 -15.56 16.12
C ALA A 67 9.31 -14.70 16.81
N SER A 68 10.19 -14.11 16.00
CA SER A 68 10.89 -12.87 16.29
C SER A 68 9.86 -11.77 16.52
N ALA A 69 9.21 -11.87 17.67
CA ALA A 69 8.44 -10.82 18.26
C ALA A 69 9.45 -10.07 19.15
N PRO A 70 9.71 -8.77 18.92
CA PRO A 70 10.74 -8.04 19.63
C PRO A 70 10.56 -8.14 21.15
N ASP A 71 11.66 -8.04 21.89
CA ASP A 71 11.78 -8.14 23.36
C ASP A 71 10.80 -7.25 24.16
N SER A 72 10.03 -6.39 23.49
CA SER A 72 8.91 -5.59 24.01
C SER A 72 7.68 -6.40 24.45
N LEU A 73 7.55 -7.68 24.07
CA LEU A 73 6.35 -8.50 24.32
C LEU A 73 6.36 -9.29 25.63
N LYS A 74 7.35 -9.08 26.50
CA LYS A 74 7.37 -9.67 27.85
C LYS A 74 6.33 -9.05 28.80
N THR A 75 5.84 -7.86 28.48
CA THR A 75 4.83 -7.12 29.27
C THR A 75 3.55 -6.83 28.48
N ALA A 76 3.40 -7.41 27.28
CA ALA A 76 2.19 -7.23 26.48
C ALA A 76 1.14 -8.25 26.93
N ASP A 77 -0.04 -7.73 27.32
CA ASP A 77 -1.19 -8.53 27.72
C ASP A 77 -1.52 -9.55 26.62
N ASN A 78 -2.02 -10.73 27.01
CA ASN A 78 -2.34 -11.82 26.08
C ASN A 78 -3.31 -11.36 24.96
N GLU A 79 -4.14 -10.35 25.26
CA GLU A 79 -5.06 -9.68 24.33
C GLU A 79 -4.33 -8.88 23.24
N GLU A 80 -3.25 -8.17 23.58
CA GLU A 80 -2.45 -7.39 22.62
C GLU A 80 -1.79 -8.31 21.59
N LYS A 81 -1.28 -9.47 22.02
CA LYS A 81 -0.68 -10.48 21.14
C LYS A 81 -1.68 -11.05 20.14
N ILE A 82 -2.92 -11.29 20.58
CA ILE A 82 -3.99 -11.80 19.70
C ILE A 82 -4.35 -10.75 18.64
N ILE A 83 -4.55 -9.49 19.04
CA ILE A 83 -4.88 -8.41 18.11
C ILE A 83 -3.74 -8.17 17.11
N TYR A 84 -2.49 -8.16 17.57
CA TYR A 84 -1.34 -7.98 16.70
C TYR A 84 -1.28 -9.06 15.61
N ARG A 85 -1.47 -10.34 15.98
CA ARG A 85 -1.48 -11.46 15.02
C ARG A 85 -2.60 -11.31 13.98
N ILE A 86 -3.79 -10.91 14.40
CA ILE A 86 -4.93 -10.69 13.49
C ILE A 86 -4.64 -9.57 12.49
N ILE A 87 -3.95 -8.51 12.92
CA ILE A 87 -3.57 -7.37 12.05
C ILE A 87 -2.44 -7.78 11.11
N GLU A 88 -1.46 -8.54 11.59
CA GLU A 88 -0.35 -9.09 10.80
C GLU A 88 -0.87 -9.99 9.66
N GLU A 89 -1.87 -10.83 9.92
CA GLU A 89 -2.54 -11.66 8.90
C GLU A 89 -3.22 -10.84 7.79
N ALA A 90 -3.60 -9.58 8.06
CA ALA A 90 -4.30 -8.72 7.10
C ALA A 90 -3.36 -7.90 6.19
N ALA A 91 -2.08 -7.80 6.55
CA ALA A 91 -1.02 -7.13 5.79
C ALA A 91 -1.45 -5.75 5.21
N ASN A 92 -1.27 -5.54 3.91
CA ASN A 92 -1.42 -4.23 3.25
C ASN A 92 -2.87 -3.76 3.07
N LYS A 93 -3.84 -4.70 3.08
CA LYS A 93 -5.27 -4.38 2.97
C LYS A 93 -5.83 -3.85 4.30
N GLY A 94 -5.10 -4.04 5.39
CA GLY A 94 -5.55 -3.73 6.73
C GLY A 94 -6.79 -4.52 7.14
N ILE A 95 -7.21 -4.34 8.38
CA ILE A 95 -8.40 -4.99 8.93
C ILE A 95 -9.34 -3.96 9.55
N TRP A 96 -10.63 -4.11 9.29
CA TRP A 96 -11.66 -3.25 9.86
C TRP A 96 -11.88 -3.57 11.34
N ILE A 97 -12.12 -2.55 12.17
CA ILE A 97 -12.38 -2.70 13.61
C ILE A 97 -13.50 -3.72 13.93
N ARG A 98 -14.54 -3.80 13.09
CA ARG A 98 -15.63 -4.77 13.26
C ARG A 98 -15.16 -6.20 13.05
N ASP A 99 -14.25 -6.41 12.11
CA ASP A 99 -13.71 -7.73 11.79
C ASP A 99 -12.69 -8.15 12.85
N ILE A 100 -11.88 -7.21 13.37
CA ILE A 100 -11.04 -7.44 14.55
C ILE A 100 -11.89 -7.91 15.72
N ARG A 101 -13.00 -7.21 16.03
CA ARG A 101 -13.90 -7.58 17.13
C ARG A 101 -14.47 -8.99 16.97
N SER A 102 -14.86 -9.35 15.75
CA SER A 102 -15.45 -10.66 15.46
C SER A 102 -14.44 -11.79 15.59
N ARG A 103 -13.16 -11.53 15.29
CA ARG A 103 -12.07 -12.51 15.39
C ARG A 103 -11.43 -12.59 16.78
N SER A 104 -11.34 -11.47 17.51
CA SER A 104 -10.72 -11.41 18.84
C SER A 104 -11.68 -11.84 19.95
N ASN A 105 -13.00 -11.76 19.73
CA ASN A 105 -14.05 -12.04 20.71
C ASN A 105 -13.90 -11.25 22.03
N LEU A 106 -13.30 -10.05 21.97
CA LEU A 106 -13.11 -9.16 23.11
C LEU A 106 -14.26 -8.17 23.28
N LEU A 107 -14.47 -7.68 24.50
CA LEU A 107 -15.42 -6.58 24.73
C LEU A 107 -14.91 -5.31 24.03
N PRO A 108 -15.81 -4.49 23.45
CA PRO A 108 -15.43 -3.32 22.66
C PRO A 108 -14.58 -2.31 23.46
N LYS A 109 -14.89 -2.10 24.75
CA LYS A 109 -14.10 -1.20 25.61
C LYS A 109 -12.65 -1.68 25.82
N GLN A 110 -12.43 -2.99 25.92
CA GLN A 110 -11.09 -3.56 26.08
C GLN A 110 -10.33 -3.47 24.76
N LEU A 111 -10.99 -3.80 23.65
CA LEU A 111 -10.42 -3.67 22.31
C LEU A 111 -9.94 -2.24 22.03
N ASP A 112 -10.75 -1.22 22.35
CA ASP A 112 -10.36 0.18 22.17
C ASP A 112 -9.17 0.58 23.04
N LYS A 113 -9.06 0.06 24.26
CA LYS A 113 -7.91 0.31 25.15
C LYS A 113 -6.63 -0.30 24.57
N VAL A 114 -6.70 -1.54 24.11
CA VAL A 114 -5.56 -2.26 23.52
C VAL A 114 -5.13 -1.63 22.20
N LEU A 115 -6.08 -1.27 21.32
CA LEU A 115 -5.75 -0.59 20.07
C LEU A 115 -5.05 0.76 20.32
N ARG A 116 -5.46 1.52 21.34
CA ARG A 116 -4.77 2.76 21.75
C ARG A 116 -3.37 2.49 22.29
N SER A 117 -3.18 1.44 23.09
CA SER A 117 -1.86 1.00 23.59
C SER A 117 -0.92 0.66 22.42
N LEU A 118 -1.39 -0.15 21.46
CA LEU A 118 -0.64 -0.55 20.28
C LEU A 118 -0.34 0.62 19.33
N GLU A 119 -1.26 1.59 19.20
CA GLU A 119 -1.09 2.81 18.40
C GLU A 119 -0.08 3.77 19.06
N ASN A 120 -0.15 3.95 20.39
CA ASN A 120 0.83 4.74 21.16
C ASN A 120 2.25 4.16 21.07
N ASN A 121 2.37 2.83 21.10
CA ASN A 121 3.65 2.12 20.96
C ASN A 121 4.16 2.06 19.51
N LYS A 122 3.45 2.67 18.54
CA LYS A 122 3.77 2.66 17.10
C LYS A 122 3.92 1.24 16.51
N MET A 123 3.20 0.26 17.03
CA MET A 123 3.15 -1.10 16.46
C MET A 123 2.15 -1.17 15.32
N ILE A 124 1.03 -0.46 15.48
CA ILE A 124 -0.04 -0.36 14.49
C ILE A 124 -0.28 1.11 14.14
N LYS A 125 -0.83 1.33 12.96
CA LYS A 125 -1.37 2.64 12.55
C LYS A 125 -2.81 2.48 12.10
N SER A 126 -3.56 3.55 12.26
CA SER A 126 -4.90 3.62 11.72
C SER A 126 -4.95 4.39 10.41
N VAL A 127 -5.65 3.82 9.44
CA VAL A 127 -5.86 4.40 8.12
C VAL A 127 -7.36 4.51 7.88
N LYS A 128 -7.84 5.66 7.43
CA LYS A 128 -9.22 5.80 6.98
C LYS A 128 -9.27 5.47 5.50
N THR A 129 -10.29 4.75 5.07
CA THR A 129 -10.45 4.40 3.67
C THR A 129 -11.09 5.53 2.88
N VAL A 130 -10.57 5.85 1.69
CA VAL A 130 -11.15 6.91 0.84
C VAL A 130 -12.53 6.54 0.28
N ASN A 131 -12.76 5.27 -0.06
CA ASN A 131 -14.03 4.79 -0.62
C ASN A 131 -15.18 4.81 0.40
N ALA A 132 -14.84 4.79 1.70
CA ALA A 132 -15.81 4.79 2.78
C ALA A 132 -15.23 5.57 3.96
N SER A 133 -15.43 6.89 3.96
CA SER A 133 -14.81 7.81 4.92
C SER A 133 -15.09 7.47 6.40
N LYS A 134 -16.14 6.69 6.68
CA LYS A 134 -16.50 6.22 8.04
C LYS A 134 -15.83 4.91 8.46
N LYS A 135 -15.16 4.19 7.55
CA LYS A 135 -14.48 2.92 7.85
C LYS A 135 -13.02 3.18 8.23
N LYS A 136 -12.68 2.84 9.48
CA LYS A 136 -11.32 2.88 10.03
C LYS A 136 -10.70 1.49 9.95
N VAL A 137 -9.63 1.34 9.19
CA VAL A 137 -8.85 0.10 9.12
C VAL A 137 -7.55 0.25 9.90
N TYR A 138 -7.08 -0.85 10.46
CA TYR A 138 -5.81 -0.93 11.18
C TYR A 138 -4.82 -1.78 10.40
N MET A 139 -3.57 -1.38 10.41
CA MET A 139 -2.47 -2.08 9.75
C MET A 139 -1.17 -1.91 10.55
N LEU A 140 -0.15 -2.71 10.23
CA LEU A 140 1.17 -2.57 10.85
C LEU A 140 1.81 -1.23 10.48
N TYR A 141 2.58 -0.67 11.41
CA TYR A 141 3.20 0.64 11.23
C TYR A 141 4.14 0.69 10.03
N ASN A 142 4.95 -0.36 9.87
CA ASN A 142 5.99 -0.47 8.85
C ASN A 142 5.47 -0.80 7.44
N LEU A 143 4.19 -1.13 7.28
CA LEU A 143 3.61 -1.50 5.98
C LEU A 143 2.96 -0.30 5.30
N GLU A 144 3.09 -0.19 3.99
CA GLU A 144 2.38 0.82 3.20
C GLU A 144 0.97 0.34 2.84
N PRO A 145 -0.05 1.23 2.94
CA PRO A 145 -1.42 0.87 2.62
C PRO A 145 -1.56 0.57 1.14
N ASP A 146 -2.43 -0.39 0.81
CA ASP A 146 -2.72 -0.70 -0.58
C ASP A 146 -3.43 0.46 -1.30
N SER A 147 -3.22 0.56 -2.62
CA SER A 147 -3.81 1.59 -3.49
C SER A 147 -5.34 1.67 -3.40
N SER A 148 -5.99 0.54 -3.11
CA SER A 148 -7.43 0.45 -2.91
C SER A 148 -7.93 1.21 -1.67
N LEU A 149 -7.08 1.39 -0.65
CA LEU A 149 -7.40 2.11 0.59
C LEU A 149 -7.08 3.60 0.47
N THR A 150 -5.99 3.94 -0.23
CA THR A 150 -5.51 5.31 -0.42
C THR A 150 -6.19 6.03 -1.57
N GLY A 151 -6.80 5.31 -2.52
CA GLY A 151 -7.43 5.91 -3.70
C GLY A 151 -6.46 6.21 -4.85
N GLY A 152 -5.22 5.73 -4.76
CA GLY A 152 -4.19 5.97 -5.75
C GLY A 152 -3.56 7.37 -5.65
N ALA A 153 -3.03 7.87 -6.76
CA ALA A 153 -2.23 9.08 -6.82
C ALA A 153 -3.03 10.41 -6.72
N TRP A 154 -4.36 10.35 -6.63
CA TRP A 154 -5.25 11.52 -6.61
C TRP A 154 -5.57 12.04 -5.21
N TYR A 155 -5.14 11.31 -4.18
CA TYR A 155 -5.44 11.63 -2.79
C TYR A 155 -4.16 11.88 -2.02
N SER A 156 -4.16 12.93 -1.21
CA SER A 156 -3.13 13.21 -0.21
C SER A 156 -3.81 13.46 1.11
N ASP A 157 -3.32 12.82 2.17
CA ASP A 157 -3.89 12.90 3.52
C ASP A 157 -5.42 12.68 3.62
N GLN A 158 -5.96 11.81 2.75
CA GLN A 158 -7.39 11.46 2.65
C GLN A 158 -8.28 12.54 2.03
N GLU A 159 -7.70 13.60 1.49
CA GLU A 159 -8.40 14.63 0.71
C GLU A 159 -8.13 14.46 -0.79
N PHE A 160 -9.16 14.68 -1.61
CA PHE A 160 -9.04 14.63 -3.06
C PHE A 160 -8.42 15.93 -3.56
N GLU A 161 -7.27 15.84 -4.24
CA GLU A 161 -6.59 17.00 -4.78
C GLU A 161 -7.15 17.41 -6.15
N SER A 162 -8.32 18.05 -6.18
CA SER A 162 -8.94 18.53 -7.43
C SER A 162 -8.02 19.45 -8.23
N ASP A 163 -7.35 20.38 -7.54
CA ASP A 163 -6.46 21.36 -8.17
C ASP A 163 -5.27 20.70 -8.86
N PHE A 164 -4.77 19.59 -8.30
CA PHE A 164 -3.69 18.81 -8.89
C PHE A 164 -4.17 18.08 -10.15
N VAL A 165 -5.34 17.43 -10.09
CA VAL A 165 -5.95 16.76 -11.24
C VAL A 165 -6.23 17.76 -12.37
N ASP A 166 -6.72 18.96 -12.04
CA ASP A 166 -6.99 20.01 -13.02
C ASP A 166 -5.70 20.54 -13.69
N LYS A 167 -4.63 20.75 -12.91
CA LYS A 167 -3.31 21.08 -13.46
C LYS A 167 -2.81 19.99 -14.38
N LEU A 168 -2.91 18.72 -13.98
CA LEU A 168 -2.50 17.59 -14.82
C LEU A 168 -3.32 17.51 -16.12
N ASN A 169 -4.63 17.72 -16.06
CA ASN A 169 -5.49 17.83 -17.25
C ASN A 169 -4.96 18.91 -18.20
N GLN A 170 -4.63 20.10 -17.68
CA GLN A 170 -4.08 21.20 -18.47
C GLN A 170 -2.72 20.85 -19.08
N TYR A 171 -1.81 20.24 -18.32
CA TYR A 171 -0.49 19.84 -18.82
C TYR A 171 -0.57 18.74 -19.88
N CYS A 172 -1.42 17.72 -19.67
CA CYS A 172 -1.69 16.67 -20.66
C CYS A 172 -2.19 17.28 -21.96
N TYR A 173 -3.19 18.18 -21.88
CA TYR A 173 -3.75 18.85 -23.04
C TYR A 173 -2.70 19.73 -23.75
N LYS A 174 -1.91 20.50 -22.98
CA LYS A 174 -0.84 21.35 -23.51
C LYS A 174 0.22 20.56 -24.26
N PHE A 175 0.61 19.39 -23.75
CA PHE A 175 1.56 18.50 -24.44
C PHE A 175 1.00 18.02 -25.79
N LEU A 176 -0.26 17.59 -25.82
CA LEU A 176 -0.91 17.17 -27.06
C LEU A 176 -1.02 18.32 -28.07
N LEU A 177 -1.29 19.55 -27.60
CA LEU A 177 -1.33 20.74 -28.43
C LEU A 177 0.05 21.08 -29.01
N LEU A 178 1.10 21.06 -28.19
CA LEU A 178 2.48 21.29 -28.65
C LEU A 178 2.88 20.26 -29.72
N LYS A 179 2.50 19.00 -29.53
CA LYS A 179 2.76 17.94 -30.50
C LYS A 179 2.01 18.18 -31.82
N LYS A 180 0.79 18.74 -31.76
CA LYS A 180 0.02 19.14 -32.94
C LYS A 180 0.68 20.33 -33.67
N SER A 181 1.00 21.42 -32.97
CA SER A 181 1.59 22.64 -33.54
C SER A 181 2.97 22.40 -34.15
N ASN A 182 3.82 21.59 -33.53
CA ASN A 182 5.14 21.26 -34.09
C ASN A 182 5.06 20.50 -35.43
N ASN A 183 3.89 19.96 -35.79
CA ASN A 183 3.68 19.18 -37.01
C ASN A 183 2.57 19.79 -37.90
N SER A 184 2.08 21.00 -37.61
CA SER A 184 1.05 21.68 -38.42
C SER A 184 1.61 22.34 -39.69
N ASP A 185 2.92 22.64 -39.72
CA ASP A 185 3.57 23.30 -40.85
C ASP A 185 4.00 22.32 -41.97
N LEU A 186 3.72 21.03 -41.79
CA LEU A 186 4.01 20.00 -42.78
C LEU A 186 2.83 19.85 -43.74
N ILE A 187 2.87 20.59 -44.85
CA ILE A 187 1.94 20.47 -45.98
C ILE A 187 2.23 19.17 -46.73
N CYS A 188 1.72 18.03 -46.24
CA CYS A 188 1.56 16.82 -47.05
C CYS A 188 0.63 15.82 -46.34
N ASP A 189 -0.40 15.37 -47.05
CA ASP A 189 -1.42 14.41 -46.60
C ASP A 189 -0.87 12.96 -46.58
N SER A 190 0.26 12.77 -45.90
CA SER A 190 0.89 11.45 -45.75
C SER A 190 0.52 10.82 -44.42
N VAL A 191 0.14 9.53 -44.45
CA VAL A 191 -0.21 8.69 -43.29
C VAL A 191 0.83 8.78 -42.15
N PHE A 192 2.10 9.02 -42.52
CA PHE A 192 3.22 9.17 -41.59
C PHE A 192 3.12 10.44 -40.71
N ILE A 193 2.66 11.56 -41.28
CA ILE A 193 2.49 12.84 -40.55
C ILE A 193 1.29 12.73 -39.63
N HIS A 194 0.20 12.10 -40.10
CA HIS A 194 -0.96 11.83 -39.27
C HIS A 194 -0.59 11.05 -38.02
N ASN A 195 0.27 10.03 -38.11
CA ASN A 195 0.71 9.24 -36.96
C ASN A 195 1.57 10.05 -35.96
N LYS A 196 2.30 11.07 -36.43
CA LYS A 196 3.16 11.93 -35.62
C LYS A 196 2.38 12.96 -34.79
N LEU A 197 1.16 13.30 -35.23
CA LEU A 197 0.21 14.16 -34.49
C LEU A 197 -0.41 13.48 -33.27
N TYR A 198 -0.37 12.14 -33.20
CA TYR A 198 -0.89 11.41 -32.04
C TYR A 198 0.23 11.10 -31.05
N ALA A 199 -0.10 11.10 -29.76
CA ALA A 199 0.76 10.64 -28.69
C ALA A 199 0.21 9.38 -28.04
N THR A 200 1.10 8.51 -27.58
CA THR A 200 0.75 7.37 -26.74
C THR A 200 0.62 7.82 -25.28
N ALA A 201 -0.13 7.06 -24.47
CA ALA A 201 -0.25 7.35 -23.03
C ALA A 201 1.11 7.27 -22.32
N THR A 202 2.01 6.39 -22.78
CA THR A 202 3.38 6.26 -22.28
C THR A 202 4.20 7.53 -22.52
N GLU A 203 4.16 8.09 -23.73
CA GLU A 203 4.88 9.35 -24.04
C GLU A 203 4.39 10.52 -23.18
N VAL A 204 3.08 10.62 -22.95
CA VAL A 204 2.48 11.64 -22.10
C VAL A 204 2.92 11.44 -20.65
N CYS A 205 2.94 10.19 -20.17
CA CYS A 205 3.39 9.83 -18.83
C CYS A 205 4.86 10.20 -18.60
N ASP A 206 5.74 9.87 -19.55
CA ASP A 206 7.16 10.21 -19.49
C ASP A 206 7.37 11.72 -19.45
N PHE A 207 6.63 12.47 -20.28
CA PHE A 207 6.68 13.93 -20.27
C PHE A 207 6.27 14.52 -18.91
N ILE A 208 5.20 14.03 -18.30
CA ILE A 208 4.71 14.53 -17.01
C ILE A 208 5.69 14.19 -15.88
N ASN A 209 6.21 12.96 -15.88
CA ASN A 209 7.21 12.54 -14.88
C ASN A 209 8.51 13.38 -15.00
N ASN A 210 8.92 13.73 -16.23
CA ASN A 210 10.09 14.60 -16.46
C ASN A 210 9.86 16.05 -16.02
N LEU A 211 8.62 16.55 -16.04
CA LEU A 211 8.30 17.88 -15.55
C LEU A 211 8.34 17.99 -14.02
N GLY A 212 8.36 16.86 -13.29
CA GLY A 212 8.48 16.84 -11.82
C GLY A 212 7.30 17.51 -11.10
N ILE A 213 6.12 17.53 -11.72
CA ILE A 213 4.92 18.20 -11.17
C ILE A 213 4.34 17.42 -9.98
N SER A 214 4.56 16.10 -9.93
CA SER A 214 3.98 15.22 -8.92
C SER A 214 5.02 14.74 -7.90
N ASN A 215 4.67 14.82 -6.61
CA ASN A 215 5.43 14.17 -5.54
C ASN A 215 5.30 12.63 -5.59
N VAL A 216 4.24 12.13 -6.23
CA VAL A 216 3.93 10.72 -6.41
C VAL A 216 4.28 10.30 -7.84
N LYS A 217 4.86 9.11 -8.02
CA LYS A 217 5.13 8.55 -9.34
C LYS A 217 3.80 8.18 -10.00
N LEU A 218 3.49 8.80 -11.14
CA LEU A 218 2.28 8.53 -11.91
C LEU A 218 2.50 7.30 -12.80
N SER A 219 1.50 6.42 -12.84
CA SER A 219 1.47 5.25 -13.73
C SER A 219 0.83 5.59 -15.07
N GLU A 220 1.13 4.80 -16.11
CA GLU A 220 0.45 4.90 -17.40
C GLU A 220 -1.08 4.72 -17.27
N GLY A 221 -1.52 3.92 -16.30
CA GLY A 221 -2.95 3.73 -15.99
C GLY A 221 -3.64 5.02 -15.53
N ASP A 222 -2.96 5.81 -14.71
CA ASP A 222 -3.47 7.07 -14.17
C ASP A 222 -3.62 8.11 -15.30
N ILE A 223 -2.63 8.18 -16.18
CA ILE A 223 -2.65 9.06 -17.36
C ILE A 223 -3.74 8.65 -18.35
N LYS A 224 -3.98 7.35 -18.55
CA LYS A 224 -5.10 6.88 -19.38
C LYS A 224 -6.45 7.35 -18.82
N GLN A 225 -6.62 7.38 -17.50
CA GLN A 225 -7.84 7.87 -16.89
C GLN A 225 -8.03 9.37 -17.17
N ILE A 226 -6.98 10.19 -16.98
CA ILE A 226 -7.00 11.62 -17.32
C ILE A 226 -7.32 11.84 -18.80
N LEU A 227 -6.63 11.14 -19.71
CA LEU A 227 -6.86 11.27 -21.16
C LEU A 227 -8.28 10.86 -21.55
N THR A 228 -8.88 9.91 -20.83
CA THR A 228 -10.28 9.51 -21.03
C THR A 228 -11.23 10.62 -20.55
N THR A 229 -10.94 11.31 -19.45
CA THR A 229 -11.70 12.51 -19.03
C THR A 229 -11.63 13.60 -20.12
N LEU A 230 -10.43 13.86 -20.66
CA LEU A 230 -10.25 14.85 -21.74
C LEU A 230 -10.96 14.45 -23.06
N LEU A 231 -11.14 13.14 -23.31
CA LEU A 231 -11.95 12.62 -24.41
C LEU A 231 -13.43 12.95 -24.18
N TYR A 232 -13.95 12.75 -22.96
CA TYR A 232 -15.33 13.09 -22.61
C TYR A 232 -15.60 14.60 -22.64
N ASP A 233 -14.59 15.42 -22.30
CA ASP A 233 -14.64 16.88 -22.47
C ASP A 233 -14.65 17.33 -23.95
N GLY A 234 -14.43 16.42 -24.90
CA GLY A 234 -14.36 16.73 -26.33
C GLY A 234 -13.10 17.49 -26.76
N LYS A 235 -12.10 17.62 -25.89
CA LYS A 235 -10.83 18.32 -26.17
C LYS A 235 -9.79 17.41 -26.84
N VAL A 236 -9.95 16.10 -26.70
CA VAL A 236 -9.02 15.08 -27.21
C VAL A 236 -9.81 14.06 -28.01
N ASP A 237 -9.21 13.55 -29.08
CA ASP A 237 -9.72 12.42 -29.86
C ASP A 237 -8.76 11.23 -29.74
N LYS A 238 -9.31 10.02 -29.81
CA LYS A 238 -8.54 8.77 -29.71
C LYS A 238 -8.63 7.98 -31.00
N LYS A 239 -7.50 7.44 -31.44
CA LYS A 239 -7.41 6.53 -32.58
C LYS A 239 -6.80 5.20 -32.15
N LEU A 240 -7.43 4.11 -32.56
CA LEU A 240 -6.87 2.77 -32.44
C LEU A 240 -5.92 2.52 -33.61
N CYS A 241 -4.64 2.28 -33.32
CA CYS A 241 -3.67 1.90 -34.32
C CYS A 241 -3.62 0.36 -34.50
N SER A 242 -3.16 -0.08 -35.68
CA SER A 242 -2.89 -1.48 -35.96
C SER A 242 -1.88 -2.01 -34.93
N GLY A 243 -2.32 -2.94 -34.07
CA GLY A 243 -1.56 -3.44 -32.92
C GLY A 243 -2.22 -3.21 -31.55
N GLY A 244 -3.43 -2.63 -31.49
CA GLY A 244 -4.18 -2.46 -30.24
C GLY A 244 -3.75 -1.27 -29.39
N VAL A 245 -2.75 -0.51 -29.85
CA VAL A 245 -2.25 0.68 -29.16
C VAL A 245 -3.19 1.85 -29.41
N VAL A 246 -3.71 2.43 -28.33
CA VAL A 246 -4.54 3.64 -28.37
C VAL A 246 -3.63 4.86 -28.38
N LYS A 247 -3.86 5.77 -29.33
CA LYS A 247 -3.18 7.06 -29.39
C LYS A 247 -4.16 8.21 -29.31
N TYR A 248 -3.70 9.34 -28.77
CA TYR A 248 -4.51 10.51 -28.46
C TYR A 248 -4.01 11.73 -29.22
N LYS A 249 -4.93 12.58 -29.66
CA LYS A 249 -4.62 13.85 -30.36
C LYS A 249 -5.50 14.95 -29.80
N ALA A 250 -4.95 16.16 -29.64
CA ALA A 250 -5.74 17.33 -29.28
C ALA A 250 -6.67 17.76 -30.44
N VAL A 251 -7.94 17.96 -30.11
CA VAL A 251 -8.95 18.57 -30.98
C VAL A 251 -9.16 20.00 -30.50
N GLU A 252 -8.91 20.95 -31.39
CA GLU A 252 -9.44 22.29 -31.18
C GLU A 252 -10.86 22.26 -31.72
N SER A 253 -11.84 22.53 -30.87
CA SER A 253 -13.20 22.71 -31.34
C SER A 253 -13.19 23.82 -32.39
N PRO A 254 -13.59 23.54 -33.65
CA PRO A 254 -13.63 24.56 -34.70
C PRO A 254 -14.74 25.59 -34.45
N LEU A 255 -15.62 25.33 -33.48
CA LEU A 255 -16.67 26.25 -33.10
C LEU A 255 -16.07 27.37 -32.24
N LEU A 256 -15.82 28.54 -32.84
CA LEU A 256 -15.90 29.78 -32.08
C LEU A 256 -17.25 29.75 -31.33
N ALA A 257 -17.26 30.11 -30.05
CA ALA A 257 -18.51 30.34 -29.33
C ALA A 257 -19.45 31.14 -30.26
N PRO A 258 -20.68 30.65 -30.53
CA PRO A 258 -21.54 31.30 -31.50
C PRO A 258 -21.65 32.78 -31.13
N GLY A 259 -21.36 33.67 -32.09
CA GLY A 259 -21.24 35.12 -31.84
C GLY A 259 -22.45 35.75 -31.15
N PHE A 260 -23.58 35.04 -31.12
CA PHE A 260 -24.80 35.37 -30.40
C PHE A 260 -24.65 35.46 -28.87
N VAL A 261 -23.67 34.77 -28.27
CA VAL A 261 -23.41 34.84 -26.81
C VAL A 261 -22.59 36.08 -26.42
N ARG A 262 -22.02 36.79 -27.40
CA ARG A 262 -21.22 38.01 -27.19
C ARG A 262 -21.93 39.30 -27.58
N GLN A 263 -23.13 39.23 -28.15
CA GLN A 263 -23.92 40.43 -28.40
C GLN A 263 -24.69 40.80 -27.12
N PRO A 264 -24.45 41.97 -26.50
CA PRO A 264 -25.34 42.45 -25.46
C PRO A 264 -26.74 42.55 -26.08
N CYS A 265 -27.74 41.96 -25.43
CA CYS A 265 -29.11 42.04 -25.92
C CYS A 265 -29.49 43.52 -26.03
N GLY A 266 -29.70 44.02 -27.25
CA GLY A 266 -29.99 45.43 -27.55
C GLY A 266 -31.34 45.94 -27.02
N ILE A 267 -31.91 45.24 -26.04
CA ILE A 267 -33.20 45.49 -25.39
C ILE A 267 -33.02 45.59 -23.86
N CYS A 268 -31.81 45.35 -23.33
CA CYS A 268 -31.60 45.44 -21.88
C CYS A 268 -31.44 46.91 -21.45
N PRO A 269 -32.31 47.45 -20.59
CA PRO A 269 -32.28 48.84 -20.16
C PRO A 269 -31.19 49.14 -19.10
N VAL A 270 -30.23 48.24 -18.88
CA VAL A 270 -29.15 48.41 -17.88
C VAL A 270 -27.96 49.17 -18.48
N SER A 271 -28.26 50.30 -19.12
CA SER A 271 -27.31 51.39 -19.31
C SER A 271 -28.04 52.71 -19.07
N LYS A 272 -28.20 53.03 -17.79
CA LYS A 272 -28.18 54.42 -17.31
C LYS A 272 -27.12 54.50 -16.23
#